data_AF-A0A2G9FJ91-F1
#
_entry.id   AF-A0A2G9FJ91-F1
#
_cell.length_a   1.000
_cell.length_b   1.000
_cell.length_c   1.000
_cell.angle_alpha   90.00
_cell.angle_beta   90.00
_cell.angle_gamma   90.00
#
_symmetry.space_group_name_H-M   'P 1'
#
loop_
_entity.id
_entity.type
_entity.pdbx_description
1 polymer ?
#
loop_
_entity_poly.entity_id
_entity_poly.type
_entity_poly.pdbx_seq_one_letter_code
_entity_poly.pdbx_strand_id
1 'polypeptide(L)'
;MSKLDELIKELCPNGVEYKELGEYLDYIQPTKYIVESTDYKDEYNIPVLTAGQTFILGYTDEIKGIYEAGMENPVIIFDDFTGSMHWINFKFKIKSSAMKIIIPRANVSLNFKYFYYLLRNIKYSSETHTRLWISVFSKFLVPVPPLEVQNEIVKILDDYTKFLEKLKEKLNEELIARKNQYSWYRDYLLKFENKIKTVKLGDISSIVRGASPRPISNYITFEEDGVNWIKIGDVNPESKYVEKTKEKITLEGAKKSRIVKKGDLILSNSMSFGRPYIVNQKGCIHDGWILISDYQTSYSTDFLYYLLTSNKVQKYMRDNVISGTVQNLNTDIVKNIEIPLLSLEVQKRIVEVLDNFEKICNDLNIGLPAEIEARQKQYEFYRNFLLTFKIENCTLPKTRQDKTRQDIIKLFMYIFGYIELELGEILKIKNGSDYKKFNIGNIPVYGSGGIINYIDTYIYDKESVLIPRKGSIRNLFYVDKPFWTVDTIFYTVIDKDVVIPKYVYYYLSKVNLEKLNTAGGVPSLTQTVLNKILIPLPPLEEQQKIVDILDRFDNLCNDISEGLPAEIEARQKQYEYYREKLLTFKKL
;
A
#
# COMPACT_ATOMS: atom_id res chain seq x y z
N MET A 1 -41.89 28.76 -15.60
CA MET A 1 -41.00 29.94 -15.73
C MET A 1 -40.43 30.20 -14.36
N SER A 2 -39.16 30.58 -14.25
CA SER A 2 -38.65 31.04 -12.95
C SER A 2 -39.27 32.40 -12.61
N LYS A 3 -39.37 32.73 -11.31
CA LYS A 3 -39.84 34.05 -10.86
C LYS A 3 -39.05 35.20 -11.54
N LEU A 4 -37.77 34.98 -11.81
CA LEU A 4 -36.94 35.93 -12.55
C LEU A 4 -37.40 36.10 -14.00
N ASP A 5 -37.78 35.03 -14.70
CA ASP A 5 -38.28 35.13 -16.08
C ASP A 5 -39.57 35.95 -16.18
N GLU A 6 -40.43 35.84 -15.17
CA GLU A 6 -41.66 36.64 -15.03
C GLU A 6 -41.31 38.12 -14.81
N LEU A 7 -40.42 38.40 -13.84
CA LEU A 7 -39.95 39.76 -13.56
C LEU A 7 -39.25 40.41 -14.76
N ILE A 8 -38.43 39.68 -15.51
CA ILE A 8 -37.76 40.21 -16.71
C ILE A 8 -38.78 40.53 -17.80
N LYS A 9 -39.78 39.66 -18.01
CA LYS A 9 -40.85 39.91 -19.00
C LYS A 9 -41.72 41.10 -18.63
N GLU A 10 -42.03 41.26 -17.35
CA GLU A 10 -42.89 42.33 -16.85
C GLU A 10 -42.16 43.67 -16.79
N LEU A 11 -40.95 43.68 -16.22
CA LEU A 11 -40.24 44.92 -15.86
C LEU A 11 -39.13 45.32 -16.83
N CYS A 12 -38.63 44.38 -17.64
CA CYS A 12 -37.55 44.61 -18.60
C CYS A 12 -37.88 44.15 -20.05
N PRO A 13 -39.12 44.31 -20.57
CA PRO A 13 -39.53 43.71 -21.84
C PRO A 13 -38.72 44.20 -23.05
N ASN A 14 -38.19 45.43 -22.99
CA ASN A 14 -37.43 46.04 -24.07
C ASN A 14 -35.90 45.99 -23.85
N GLY A 15 -35.45 45.55 -22.68
CA GLY A 15 -34.05 45.60 -22.25
C GLY A 15 -33.86 46.33 -20.92
N VAL A 16 -32.61 46.66 -20.60
CA VAL A 16 -32.17 47.35 -19.38
C VAL A 16 -31.21 48.49 -19.72
N GLU A 17 -31.23 49.57 -18.93
CA GLU A 17 -30.27 50.68 -19.08
C GLU A 17 -28.87 50.24 -18.65
N TYR A 18 -27.87 50.70 -19.40
CA TYR A 18 -26.47 50.48 -19.06
C TYR A 18 -25.86 51.78 -18.58
N LYS A 19 -25.36 51.79 -17.35
CA LYS A 19 -24.81 52.99 -16.69
C LYS A 19 -23.40 52.76 -16.19
N GLU A 20 -22.65 53.83 -16.00
CA GLU A 20 -21.29 53.72 -15.47
C GLU A 20 -21.34 53.23 -14.01
N LEU A 21 -20.48 52.28 -13.66
CA LEU A 21 -20.36 51.78 -12.28
C LEU A 21 -20.15 52.90 -11.25
N GLY A 22 -19.39 53.92 -11.65
CA GLY A 22 -19.08 55.10 -10.87
C GLY A 22 -20.28 56.00 -10.62
N GLU A 23 -21.45 55.76 -11.20
CA GLU A 23 -22.71 56.43 -10.81
C GLU A 23 -23.32 55.83 -9.53
N TYR A 24 -23.00 54.56 -9.23
CA TYR A 24 -23.61 53.77 -8.15
C TYR A 24 -22.64 53.46 -7.02
N LEU A 25 -21.35 53.38 -7.31
CA LEU A 25 -20.31 52.97 -6.37
C LEU A 25 -19.29 54.09 -6.15
N ASP A 26 -18.86 54.25 -4.91
CA ASP A 26 -17.72 55.06 -4.50
C ASP A 26 -16.62 54.18 -3.92
N TYR A 27 -15.43 54.75 -3.73
CA TYR A 27 -14.33 54.04 -3.07
C TYR A 27 -13.58 54.92 -2.07
N ILE A 28 -13.04 54.27 -1.05
CA ILE A 28 -12.22 54.86 0.00
C ILE A 28 -10.79 54.38 -0.19
N GLN A 29 -9.84 55.31 -0.06
CA GLN A 29 -8.42 54.99 0.02
C GLN A 29 -8.11 54.34 1.37
N PRO A 30 -7.38 53.22 1.41
CA PRO A 30 -7.23 52.42 2.62
C PRO A 30 -6.26 53.02 3.65
N THR A 31 -5.60 54.16 3.37
CA THR A 31 -4.44 54.67 4.11
C THR A 31 -4.66 54.72 5.63
N LYS A 32 -5.86 55.10 6.08
CA LYS A 32 -6.24 55.16 7.51
C LYS A 32 -6.35 53.77 8.17
N TYR A 33 -6.52 52.73 7.37
CA TYR A 33 -6.80 51.36 7.79
C TYR A 33 -5.63 50.41 7.56
N ILE A 34 -4.48 50.94 7.12
CA ILE A 34 -3.28 50.15 6.95
C ILE A 34 -2.74 49.76 8.34
N VAL A 35 -2.32 48.51 8.47
CA VAL A 35 -1.67 48.00 9.69
C VAL A 35 -0.28 48.62 9.85
N GLU A 36 0.09 49.00 11.06
CA GLU A 36 1.39 49.63 11.35
C GLU A 36 2.46 48.57 11.63
N SER A 37 2.07 47.46 12.26
CA SER A 37 2.93 46.34 12.63
C SER A 37 2.83 45.18 11.64
N THR A 38 3.89 44.38 11.57
CA THR A 38 3.91 43.08 10.87
C THR A 38 3.91 41.87 11.82
N ASP A 39 3.78 42.09 13.14
CA ASP A 39 3.64 41.01 14.13
C ASP A 39 2.19 40.52 14.15
N TYR A 40 1.91 39.49 13.36
CA TYR A 40 0.59 38.87 13.27
C TYR A 40 0.54 37.57 14.05
N LYS A 41 -0.49 37.38 14.86
CA LYS A 41 -0.70 36.16 15.65
C LYS A 41 -2.15 35.72 15.57
N ASP A 42 -2.38 34.41 15.50
CA ASP A 42 -3.72 33.82 15.43
C ASP A 42 -4.55 34.07 16.70
N GLU A 43 -3.90 34.48 17.79
CA GLU A 43 -4.52 34.83 19.08
C GLU A 43 -5.26 36.17 19.06
N TYR A 44 -4.92 37.04 18.10
CA TYR A 44 -5.49 38.38 17.99
C TYR A 44 -6.83 38.37 17.26
N ASN A 45 -7.60 39.46 17.40
CA ASN A 45 -9.01 39.48 16.99
C ASN A 45 -9.29 40.17 15.64
N ILE A 46 -8.41 41.06 15.18
CA ILE A 46 -8.69 41.86 13.98
C ILE A 46 -7.94 41.30 12.78
N PRO A 47 -8.64 40.77 11.75
CA PRO A 47 -7.98 40.24 10.56
C PRO A 47 -7.32 41.36 9.73
N VAL A 48 -6.12 41.05 9.23
CA VAL A 48 -5.37 41.89 8.29
C VAL A 48 -5.52 41.31 6.90
N LEU A 49 -6.12 42.06 5.98
CA LEU A 49 -6.41 41.60 4.62
C LEU A 49 -5.25 41.90 3.66
N THR A 50 -5.00 40.98 2.72
CA THR A 50 -3.98 41.11 1.68
C THR A 50 -4.44 40.51 0.35
N ALA A 51 -3.85 40.95 -0.76
CA ALA A 51 -4.02 40.35 -2.09
C ALA A 51 -3.04 39.17 -2.36
N GLY A 52 -2.51 38.54 -1.30
CA GLY A 52 -1.50 37.47 -1.40
C GLY A 52 -2.13 36.08 -1.60
N GLN A 53 -1.32 35.02 -1.48
CA GLN A 53 -1.81 33.62 -1.58
C GLN A 53 -2.99 33.31 -0.65
N THR A 54 -3.03 33.94 0.53
CA THR A 54 -4.17 33.90 1.45
C THR A 54 -4.78 35.28 1.57
N PHE A 55 -6.12 35.38 1.55
CA PHE A 55 -6.84 36.65 1.65
C PHE A 55 -6.70 37.30 3.03
N ILE A 56 -6.70 36.49 4.09
CA ILE A 56 -6.34 36.91 5.46
C ILE A 56 -4.86 36.58 5.66
N LEU A 57 -4.07 37.60 5.99
CA LEU A 57 -2.62 37.48 6.23
C LEU A 57 -2.32 36.97 7.65
N GLY A 58 -3.21 37.28 8.58
CA GLY A 58 -3.09 37.02 10.01
C GLY A 58 -3.99 37.99 10.77
N TYR A 59 -3.84 38.05 12.10
CA TYR A 59 -4.61 38.95 12.96
C TYR A 59 -3.69 39.92 13.68
N THR A 60 -4.19 41.11 14.02
CA THR A 60 -3.49 42.18 14.73
C THR A 60 -4.21 42.55 16.02
N ASP A 61 -3.45 42.96 17.03
CA ASP A 61 -3.93 43.54 18.29
C ASP A 61 -4.15 45.06 18.21
N GLU A 62 -3.88 45.67 17.05
CA GLU A 62 -4.10 47.10 16.83
C GLU A 62 -5.58 47.46 16.99
N ILE A 63 -5.85 48.38 17.93
CA ILE A 63 -7.21 48.86 18.24
C ILE A 63 -7.61 50.13 17.46
N LYS A 64 -6.68 50.75 16.72
CA LYS A 64 -6.90 52.00 15.97
C LYS A 64 -6.87 51.75 14.46
N GLY A 65 -7.65 52.55 13.72
CA GLY A 65 -7.70 52.46 12.26
C GLY A 65 -8.34 51.15 11.78
N ILE A 66 -9.29 50.61 12.54
CA ILE A 66 -10.08 49.45 12.13
C ILE A 66 -11.22 49.95 11.23
N TYR A 67 -11.44 49.28 10.10
CA TYR A 67 -12.63 49.51 9.30
C TYR A 67 -13.80 48.72 9.88
N GLU A 68 -14.88 49.42 10.22
CA GLU A 68 -16.05 48.88 10.92
C GLU A 68 -17.09 48.34 9.93
N ALA A 69 -16.71 47.35 9.12
CA ALA A 69 -17.66 46.64 8.26
C ALA A 69 -18.43 45.58 9.06
N GLY A 70 -19.69 45.37 8.67
CA GLY A 70 -20.64 44.50 9.36
C GLY A 70 -21.65 43.90 8.39
N MET A 71 -22.55 43.06 8.91
CA MET A 71 -23.64 42.46 8.11
C MET A 71 -24.57 43.51 7.50
N GLU A 72 -24.82 44.61 8.22
CA GLU A 72 -25.71 45.69 7.76
C GLU A 72 -25.01 46.69 6.83
N ASN A 73 -23.69 46.82 6.94
CA ASN A 73 -22.85 47.75 6.18
C ASN A 73 -21.64 47.04 5.56
N PRO A 74 -21.86 46.08 4.65
CA PRO A 74 -20.78 45.37 3.99
C PRO A 74 -20.03 46.28 3.02
N VAL A 75 -18.81 45.88 2.66
CA VAL A 75 -17.96 46.58 1.68
C VAL A 75 -17.33 45.58 0.71
N ILE A 76 -16.80 46.08 -0.41
CA ILE A 76 -16.01 45.26 -1.33
C ILE A 76 -14.57 45.71 -1.25
N ILE A 77 -13.65 44.77 -1.06
CA ILE A 77 -12.23 45.01 -1.15
C ILE A 77 -11.78 44.70 -2.57
N PHE A 78 -11.16 45.68 -3.22
CA PHE A 78 -10.62 45.58 -4.57
C PHE A 78 -9.12 45.82 -4.58
N ASP A 79 -8.34 44.93 -5.17
CA ASP A 79 -6.90 45.12 -5.28
C ASP A 79 -6.47 45.64 -6.65
N ASP A 80 -5.78 46.78 -6.67
CA ASP A 80 -5.35 47.45 -7.90
C ASP A 80 -4.27 46.65 -8.68
N PHE A 81 -3.61 45.64 -8.11
CA PHE A 81 -2.59 44.87 -8.83
C PHE A 81 -3.15 43.61 -9.49
N THR A 82 -4.03 42.91 -8.77
CA THR A 82 -4.57 41.61 -9.18
C THR A 82 -5.98 41.71 -9.74
N GLY A 83 -6.71 42.79 -9.45
CA GLY A 83 -8.13 42.93 -9.77
C GLY A 83 -9.03 42.04 -8.92
N SER A 84 -8.47 41.41 -7.87
CA SER A 84 -9.23 40.56 -6.95
C SER A 84 -10.29 41.36 -6.19
N MET A 85 -11.44 40.73 -5.95
CA MET A 85 -12.61 41.35 -5.35
C MET A 85 -13.20 40.45 -4.27
N HIS A 86 -13.34 40.99 -3.06
CA HIS A 86 -13.84 40.25 -1.91
C HIS A 86 -14.95 41.00 -1.20
N TRP A 87 -16.06 40.31 -0.90
CA TRP A 87 -17.16 40.84 -0.11
C TRP A 87 -16.85 40.72 1.39
N ILE A 88 -16.92 41.82 2.12
CA ILE A 88 -16.54 41.89 3.55
C ILE A 88 -17.68 42.44 4.39
N ASN A 89 -17.99 41.73 5.47
CA ASN A 89 -19.06 42.03 6.40
C ASN A 89 -18.60 41.88 7.87
N PHE A 90 -17.30 42.01 8.11
CA PHE A 90 -16.66 41.93 9.42
C PHE A 90 -15.58 43.01 9.54
N LYS A 91 -15.16 43.35 10.76
CA LYS A 91 -14.14 44.38 11.02
C LYS A 91 -12.77 43.94 10.52
N PHE A 92 -11.98 44.85 9.95
CA PHE A 92 -10.65 44.51 9.43
C PHE A 92 -9.65 45.68 9.41
N LYS A 93 -8.38 45.34 9.22
CA LYS A 93 -7.32 46.25 8.71
C LYS A 93 -6.77 45.71 7.39
N ILE A 94 -6.00 46.53 6.67
CA ILE A 94 -5.46 46.22 5.35
C ILE A 94 -3.93 46.24 5.38
N LYS A 95 -3.27 45.40 4.58
CA LYS A 95 -1.81 45.37 4.48
C LYS A 95 -1.20 46.53 3.66
N SER A 96 -1.88 46.95 2.59
CA SER A 96 -1.29 47.80 1.56
C SER A 96 -2.25 48.85 1.02
N SER A 97 -1.68 49.97 0.56
CA SER A 97 -2.42 51.05 -0.10
C SER A 97 -3.04 50.66 -1.45
N ALA A 98 -2.66 49.52 -2.02
CA ALA A 98 -3.21 49.00 -3.27
C ALA A 98 -4.65 48.48 -3.16
N MET A 99 -5.14 48.21 -1.95
CA MET A 99 -6.46 47.63 -1.73
C MET A 99 -7.49 48.75 -1.47
N LYS A 100 -8.45 48.96 -2.38
CA LYS A 100 -9.52 49.95 -2.24
C LYS A 100 -10.72 49.34 -1.53
N ILE A 101 -11.42 50.18 -0.77
CA ILE A 101 -12.66 49.81 -0.10
C ILE A 101 -13.80 50.44 -0.90
N ILE A 102 -14.52 49.64 -1.66
CA ILE A 102 -15.67 50.08 -2.46
C ILE A 102 -16.92 50.04 -1.58
N ILE A 103 -17.72 51.10 -1.69
CA ILE A 103 -18.96 51.32 -0.95
C ILE A 103 -20.08 51.78 -1.91
N PRO A 104 -21.36 51.64 -1.52
CA PRO A 104 -22.46 52.29 -2.22
C PRO A 104 -22.29 53.82 -2.22
N ARG A 105 -22.59 54.47 -3.34
CA ARG A 105 -22.69 55.93 -3.38
C ARG A 105 -23.93 56.39 -2.60
N ALA A 106 -23.79 57.51 -1.90
CA ALA A 106 -24.88 58.10 -1.14
C ALA A 106 -26.07 58.49 -2.04
N ASN A 107 -27.29 58.30 -1.54
CA ASN A 107 -28.56 58.66 -2.19
C ASN A 107 -28.86 57.91 -3.50
N VAL A 108 -28.22 56.76 -3.76
CA VAL A 108 -28.54 55.90 -4.90
C VAL A 108 -29.28 54.65 -4.41
N SER A 109 -30.41 54.32 -5.04
CA SER A 109 -31.12 53.08 -4.77
C SER A 109 -30.49 51.94 -5.57
N LEU A 110 -29.91 50.95 -4.88
CA LEU A 110 -29.29 49.78 -5.50
C LEU A 110 -29.29 48.57 -4.57
N ASN A 111 -29.17 47.38 -5.14
CA ASN A 111 -28.74 46.20 -4.38
C ASN A 111 -27.20 46.10 -4.46
N PHE A 112 -26.50 46.42 -3.38
CA PHE A 112 -25.03 46.45 -3.39
C PHE A 112 -24.38 45.10 -3.72
N LYS A 113 -25.02 44.00 -3.33
CA LYS A 113 -24.54 42.64 -3.65
C LYS A 113 -24.68 42.32 -5.14
N TYR A 114 -25.70 42.87 -5.82
CA TYR A 114 -25.84 42.76 -7.27
C TYR A 114 -24.64 43.41 -7.98
N PHE A 115 -24.25 44.62 -7.55
CA PHE A 115 -23.08 45.33 -8.08
C PHE A 115 -21.76 44.60 -7.77
N TYR A 116 -21.65 43.94 -6.63
CA TYR A 116 -20.52 43.02 -6.36
C TYR A 116 -20.46 41.88 -7.39
N TYR A 117 -21.59 41.26 -7.73
CA TYR A 117 -21.63 40.22 -8.75
C TYR A 117 -21.30 40.73 -10.15
N LEU A 118 -21.77 41.94 -10.52
CA LEU A 118 -21.40 42.59 -11.78
C LEU A 118 -19.90 42.86 -11.87
N LEU A 119 -19.31 43.44 -10.83
CA LEU A 119 -17.88 43.72 -10.75
C LEU A 119 -17.04 42.45 -10.98
N ARG A 120 -17.43 41.31 -10.38
CA ARG A 120 -16.78 40.01 -10.59
C ARG A 120 -16.96 39.43 -12.00
N ASN A 121 -17.91 39.95 -12.78
CA ASN A 121 -18.18 39.49 -14.14
C ASN A 121 -17.46 40.31 -15.21
N ILE A 122 -16.84 41.44 -14.85
CA ILE A 122 -16.08 42.28 -15.78
C ILE A 122 -14.78 41.56 -16.15
N LYS A 123 -14.62 41.25 -17.44
CA LYS A 123 -13.38 40.68 -17.99
C LYS A 123 -12.48 41.82 -18.47
N TYR A 124 -11.53 42.24 -17.64
CA TYR A 124 -10.55 43.28 -17.97
C TYR A 124 -9.14 42.84 -17.55
N SER A 125 -8.19 42.91 -18.47
CA SER A 125 -6.77 42.61 -18.26
C SER A 125 -5.92 43.70 -18.89
N SER A 126 -4.88 44.16 -18.19
CA SER A 126 -3.92 45.11 -18.76
C SER A 126 -2.85 44.41 -19.61
N GLU A 127 -2.49 44.98 -20.77
CA GLU A 127 -1.51 44.39 -21.72
C GLU A 127 -0.05 44.50 -21.25
N THR A 128 0.19 45.26 -20.18
CA THR A 128 1.47 45.40 -19.47
C THR A 128 1.18 45.35 -17.98
N HIS A 129 2.14 44.99 -17.12
CA HIS A 129 2.02 44.87 -15.64
C HIS A 129 1.60 46.16 -14.87
N THR A 130 0.83 47.03 -15.50
CA THR A 130 0.17 48.22 -14.99
C THR A 130 -0.98 47.87 -14.04
N ARG A 131 -1.19 48.76 -13.06
CA ARG A 131 -2.29 48.67 -12.10
C ARG A 131 -3.66 48.74 -12.77
N LEU A 132 -4.54 47.87 -12.31
CA LEU A 132 -5.97 47.82 -12.60
C LEU A 132 -6.70 48.85 -11.74
N TRP A 133 -6.56 50.14 -12.06
CA TRP A 133 -7.13 51.21 -11.24
C TRP A 133 -8.65 51.14 -11.13
N ILE A 134 -9.19 51.30 -9.92
CA ILE A 134 -10.65 51.37 -9.70
C ILE A 134 -11.33 52.50 -10.49
N SER A 135 -10.61 53.57 -10.82
CA SER A 135 -11.11 54.68 -11.66
C SER A 135 -11.31 54.31 -13.13
N VAL A 136 -10.71 53.21 -13.59
CA VAL A 136 -11.03 52.60 -14.88
C VAL A 136 -12.31 51.79 -14.74
N PHE A 137 -12.40 51.00 -13.67
CA PHE A 137 -13.58 50.17 -13.42
C PHE A 137 -14.86 50.98 -13.26
N SER A 138 -14.78 52.16 -12.64
CA SER A 138 -15.90 53.07 -12.48
C SER A 138 -16.54 53.52 -13.80
N LYS A 139 -15.82 53.45 -14.93
CA LYS A 139 -16.33 53.85 -16.24
C LYS A 139 -16.96 52.70 -17.03
N PHE A 140 -16.88 51.45 -16.56
CA PHE A 140 -17.54 50.34 -17.25
C PHE A 140 -19.05 50.51 -17.17
N LEU A 141 -19.69 50.35 -18.33
CA LEU A 141 -21.14 50.31 -18.45
C LEU A 141 -21.67 48.95 -18.01
N VAL A 142 -22.57 48.96 -17.02
CA VAL A 142 -23.20 47.75 -16.48
C VAL A 142 -24.71 47.84 -16.54
N PRO A 143 -25.43 46.72 -16.70
CA PRO A 143 -26.88 46.71 -16.72
C PRO A 143 -27.44 46.98 -15.32
N VAL A 144 -28.36 47.93 -15.22
CA VAL A 144 -29.04 48.29 -13.96
C VAL A 144 -30.54 48.04 -14.08
N PRO A 145 -31.01 46.79 -13.90
CA PRO A 145 -32.44 46.48 -13.93
C PRO A 145 -33.14 47.01 -12.67
N PRO A 146 -34.49 47.00 -12.62
CA PRO A 146 -35.24 47.35 -11.42
C PRO A 146 -34.82 46.52 -10.19
N LEU A 147 -35.03 47.09 -9.00
CA LEU A 147 -34.50 46.53 -7.75
C LEU A 147 -35.05 45.13 -7.46
N GLU A 148 -36.28 44.85 -7.86
CA GLU A 148 -36.93 43.54 -7.76
C GLU A 148 -36.18 42.47 -8.56
N VAL A 149 -35.74 42.82 -9.77
CA VAL A 149 -34.95 41.94 -10.65
C VAL A 149 -33.56 41.74 -10.04
N GLN A 150 -32.92 42.80 -9.56
CA GLN A 150 -31.61 42.71 -8.87
C GLN A 150 -31.68 41.78 -7.65
N ASN A 151 -32.71 41.94 -6.81
CA ASN A 151 -32.92 41.14 -5.60
C ASN A 151 -33.11 39.66 -5.92
N GLU A 152 -33.90 39.33 -6.95
CA GLU A 152 -34.10 37.93 -7.34
C GLU A 152 -32.82 37.31 -7.92
N ILE A 153 -32.03 38.07 -8.69
CA ILE A 153 -30.71 37.62 -9.18
C ILE A 153 -29.77 37.36 -8.01
N VAL A 154 -29.68 38.28 -7.06
CA VAL A 154 -28.82 38.12 -5.87
C VAL A 154 -29.22 36.89 -5.08
N LYS A 155 -30.52 36.67 -4.86
CA LYS A 155 -31.03 35.47 -4.20
C LYS A 155 -30.56 34.19 -4.90
N ILE A 156 -30.74 34.10 -6.22
CA ILE A 156 -30.31 32.94 -7.01
C ILE A 156 -28.79 32.73 -6.90
N LEU A 157 -27.99 33.79 -7.07
CA LEU A 157 -26.53 33.71 -7.01
C LEU A 157 -25.99 33.36 -5.61
N ASP A 158 -26.62 33.89 -4.55
CA ASP A 158 -26.29 33.55 -3.17
C ASP A 158 -26.64 32.08 -2.86
N ASP A 159 -27.81 31.60 -3.31
CA ASP A 159 -28.22 30.21 -3.12
C ASP A 159 -27.25 29.23 -3.82
N TYR A 160 -26.83 29.55 -5.05
CA TYR A 160 -25.79 28.78 -5.75
C TYR A 160 -24.44 28.83 -5.03
N THR A 161 -24.03 30.00 -4.53
CA THR A 161 -22.75 30.16 -3.82
C THR A 161 -22.74 29.32 -2.54
N LYS A 162 -23.80 29.36 -1.74
CA LYS A 162 -23.96 28.52 -0.54
C LYS A 162 -23.97 27.03 -0.88
N PHE A 163 -24.64 26.64 -1.97
CA PHE A 163 -24.66 25.25 -2.42
C PHE A 163 -23.26 24.77 -2.80
N LEU A 164 -22.49 25.58 -3.53
CA LEU A 164 -21.10 25.28 -3.91
C LEU A 164 -20.19 25.13 -2.68
N GLU A 165 -20.29 26.02 -1.70
CA GLU A 165 -19.49 25.94 -0.46
C GLU A 165 -19.79 24.65 0.31
N LYS A 166 -21.08 24.35 0.54
CA LYS A 166 -21.51 23.11 1.20
C LYS A 166 -21.07 21.86 0.45
N LEU A 167 -21.09 21.89 -0.88
CA LEU A 167 -20.62 20.77 -1.70
C LEU A 167 -19.10 20.59 -1.56
N LYS A 168 -18.32 21.68 -1.63
CA LYS A 168 -16.85 21.64 -1.44
C LYS A 168 -16.46 21.06 -0.08
N GLU A 169 -17.16 21.44 0.98
CA GLU A 169 -16.94 20.91 2.33
C GLU A 169 -17.17 19.40 2.39
N LYS A 170 -18.36 18.93 1.98
CA LYS A 170 -18.70 17.49 1.93
C LYS A 170 -17.72 16.68 1.10
N LEU A 171 -17.27 17.24 -0.03
CA LEU A 171 -16.32 16.56 -0.90
C LEU A 171 -14.93 16.46 -0.28
N ASN A 172 -14.50 17.49 0.44
CA ASN A 172 -13.25 17.46 1.17
C ASN A 172 -13.28 16.42 2.29
N GLU A 173 -14.39 16.30 3.01
CA GLU A 173 -14.62 15.23 4.00
C GLU A 173 -14.54 13.83 3.35
N GLU A 174 -15.23 13.63 2.22
CA GLU A 174 -15.18 12.38 1.45
C GLU A 174 -13.76 12.07 0.95
N LEU A 175 -13.02 13.09 0.47
CA LEU A 175 -11.64 12.93 0.02
C LEU A 175 -10.72 12.50 1.16
N ILE A 176 -10.87 13.09 2.35
CA ILE A 176 -10.14 12.68 3.56
C ILE A 176 -10.50 11.23 3.93
N ALA A 177 -11.79 10.88 3.91
CA ALA A 177 -12.26 9.52 4.20
C ALA A 177 -11.68 8.49 3.22
N ARG A 178 -11.66 8.78 1.91
CA ARG A 178 -11.06 7.92 0.88
C ARG A 178 -9.55 7.76 1.03
N LYS A 179 -8.82 8.83 1.35
CA LYS A 179 -7.38 8.75 1.63
C LYS A 179 -7.07 7.87 2.84
N ASN A 180 -7.89 7.97 3.89
CA ASN A 180 -7.78 7.11 5.07
C ASN A 180 -8.11 5.65 4.73
N GLN A 181 -9.17 5.41 3.96
CA GLN A 181 -9.56 4.09 3.49
C GLN A 181 -8.48 3.45 2.62
N TYR A 182 -7.92 4.18 1.65
CA TYR A 182 -6.80 3.74 0.82
C TYR A 182 -5.60 3.35 1.69
N SER A 183 -5.22 4.18 2.65
CA SER A 183 -4.09 3.89 3.55
C SER A 183 -4.32 2.60 4.33
N TRP A 184 -5.54 2.38 4.82
CA TRP A 184 -5.91 1.14 5.51
C TRP A 184 -5.83 -0.10 4.60
N TYR A 185 -6.43 -0.06 3.41
CA TYR A 185 -6.40 -1.19 2.46
C TYR A 185 -4.99 -1.49 1.97
N ARG A 186 -4.20 -0.46 1.65
CA ARG A 186 -2.78 -0.61 1.30
C ARG A 186 -2.02 -1.34 2.41
N ASP A 187 -2.18 -0.90 3.65
CA ASP A 187 -1.43 -1.48 4.76
C ASP A 187 -1.86 -2.92 5.04
N TYR A 188 -3.16 -3.20 4.94
CA TYR A 188 -3.78 -4.52 5.09
C TYR A 188 -3.37 -5.50 3.98
N LEU A 189 -3.52 -5.13 2.71
CA LEU A 189 -3.17 -5.97 1.55
C LEU A 189 -1.67 -6.27 1.49
N LEU A 190 -0.84 -5.35 1.97
CA LEU A 190 0.61 -5.50 2.05
C LEU A 190 1.07 -6.02 3.41
N LYS A 191 0.17 -6.57 4.22
CA LYS A 191 0.49 -7.18 5.52
C LYS A 191 0.71 -8.68 5.35
N PHE A 192 1.93 -9.12 5.58
CA PHE A 192 2.32 -10.52 5.48
C PHE A 192 2.91 -10.96 6.83
N GLU A 193 2.28 -11.91 7.53
CA GLU A 193 2.72 -12.41 8.85
C GLU A 193 2.96 -13.93 8.82
N ASN A 194 4.17 -14.37 8.46
CA ASN A 194 4.60 -15.77 8.58
C ASN A 194 5.64 -15.89 9.69
N LYS A 195 5.19 -15.79 10.95
CA LYS A 195 5.99 -16.32 12.06
C LYS A 195 5.70 -17.82 12.17
N ILE A 196 6.63 -18.65 11.69
CA ILE A 196 6.53 -20.11 11.82
C ILE A 196 6.66 -20.45 13.31
N LYS A 197 5.56 -20.90 13.91
CA LYS A 197 5.56 -21.37 15.30
C LYS A 197 6.30 -22.71 15.36
N THR A 198 7.15 -22.88 16.36
CA THR A 198 7.79 -24.17 16.67
C THR A 198 7.08 -24.81 17.86
N VAL A 199 6.85 -26.12 17.81
CA VAL A 199 6.21 -26.89 18.89
C VAL A 199 7.00 -28.17 19.15
N LYS A 200 6.87 -28.75 20.36
CA LYS A 200 7.41 -30.08 20.63
C LYS A 200 6.46 -31.13 20.07
N LEU A 201 7.02 -32.18 19.47
CA LEU A 201 6.23 -33.26 18.90
C LEU A 201 5.33 -33.95 19.94
N GLY A 202 5.78 -34.05 21.20
CA GLY A 202 4.99 -34.60 22.30
C GLY A 202 3.77 -33.75 22.71
N ASP A 203 3.74 -32.46 22.39
CA ASP A 203 2.62 -31.57 22.75
C ASP A 203 1.41 -31.76 21.81
N ILE A 204 1.65 -32.36 20.65
CA ILE A 204 0.69 -32.45 19.53
C ILE A 204 0.44 -33.89 19.09
N SER A 205 1.08 -34.87 19.73
CA SER A 205 1.00 -36.28 19.35
C SER A 205 1.18 -37.20 20.54
N SER A 206 0.56 -38.37 20.48
CA SER A 206 0.77 -39.45 21.42
C SER A 206 1.99 -40.27 21.00
N ILE A 207 3.03 -40.26 21.85
CA ILE A 207 4.29 -40.98 21.62
C ILE A 207 4.46 -42.04 22.69
N VAL A 208 4.40 -43.31 22.26
CA VAL A 208 4.48 -44.47 23.15
C VAL A 208 5.37 -45.55 22.56
N ARG A 209 6.01 -46.33 23.42
CA ARG A 209 6.76 -47.53 22.99
C ARG A 209 5.80 -48.64 22.58
N GLY A 210 6.22 -49.45 21.61
CA GLY A 210 5.60 -50.73 21.28
C GLY A 210 5.61 -51.70 22.47
N ALA A 211 4.83 -52.76 22.38
CA ALA A 211 4.69 -53.75 23.44
C ALA A 211 4.54 -55.14 22.86
N SER A 212 5.32 -56.09 23.37
CA SER A 212 5.33 -57.48 22.92
C SER A 212 4.64 -58.38 23.96
N PRO A 213 3.76 -59.30 23.55
CA PRO A 213 3.15 -60.26 24.48
C PRO A 213 4.24 -61.28 24.86
N ARG A 214 4.48 -61.51 26.16
CA ARG A 214 5.55 -62.40 26.62
C ARG A 214 4.99 -63.67 27.28
N PRO A 215 5.57 -64.85 27.02
CA PRO A 215 6.55 -65.16 25.94
C PRO A 215 5.91 -65.07 24.55
N ILE A 216 6.60 -64.45 23.57
CA ILE A 216 6.03 -64.14 22.23
C ILE A 216 5.55 -65.41 21.51
N SER A 217 6.32 -66.49 21.61
CA SER A 217 6.03 -67.79 20.98
C SER A 217 4.62 -68.33 21.27
N ASN A 218 4.08 -68.03 22.45
CA ASN A 218 2.77 -68.55 22.88
C ASN A 218 1.59 -67.84 22.21
N TYR A 219 1.85 -66.72 21.51
CA TYR A 219 0.80 -65.88 20.92
C TYR A 219 0.93 -65.77 19.41
N ILE A 220 1.93 -66.38 18.77
CA ILE A 220 2.06 -66.41 17.30
C ILE A 220 0.96 -67.29 16.71
N THR A 221 0.33 -66.81 15.64
CA THR A 221 -0.71 -67.54 14.90
C THR A 221 -0.59 -67.27 13.41
N PHE A 222 -1.14 -68.18 12.60
CA PHE A 222 -1.28 -68.04 11.15
C PHE A 222 -2.75 -68.03 10.70
N GLU A 223 -3.68 -68.06 11.66
CA GLU A 223 -5.11 -68.01 11.38
C GLU A 223 -5.53 -66.71 10.67
N GLU A 224 -6.62 -66.78 9.90
CA GLU A 224 -7.11 -65.63 9.13
C GLU A 224 -7.53 -64.47 10.04
N ASP A 225 -8.13 -64.76 11.20
CA ASP A 225 -8.61 -63.80 12.20
C ASP A 225 -7.50 -63.24 13.11
N GLY A 226 -6.27 -63.73 12.97
CA GLY A 226 -5.10 -63.23 13.70
C GLY A 226 -4.77 -61.77 13.36
N VAL A 227 -4.18 -61.05 14.32
CA VAL A 227 -3.80 -59.64 14.19
C VAL A 227 -2.36 -59.53 13.68
N ASN A 228 -2.13 -58.77 12.61
CA ASN A 228 -0.81 -58.59 12.01
C ASN A 228 0.24 -58.14 13.04
N TRP A 229 1.42 -58.79 13.03
CA TRP A 229 2.52 -58.50 13.94
C TRP A 229 3.69 -57.81 13.22
N ILE A 230 3.89 -56.52 13.52
CA ILE A 230 4.84 -55.67 12.80
C ILE A 230 6.18 -55.66 13.56
N LYS A 231 7.20 -56.28 12.96
CA LYS A 231 8.58 -56.33 13.47
C LYS A 231 9.51 -55.51 12.58
N ILE A 232 10.62 -54.99 13.14
CA ILE A 232 11.61 -54.21 12.39
C ILE A 232 12.16 -54.98 11.18
N GLY A 233 12.51 -56.26 11.36
CA GLY A 233 13.06 -57.09 10.29
C GLY A 233 12.09 -57.48 9.17
N ASP A 234 10.82 -57.08 9.25
CA ASP A 234 9.83 -57.32 8.19
C ASP A 234 9.69 -56.12 7.25
N VAL A 235 10.28 -54.97 7.60
CA VAL A 235 10.16 -53.73 6.84
C VAL A 235 11.48 -53.43 6.14
N ASN A 236 11.52 -53.63 4.81
CA ASN A 236 11.76 -52.52 3.89
C ASN A 236 12.59 -51.30 4.39
N PRO A 237 13.92 -51.28 4.64
CA PRO A 237 14.65 -50.00 4.52
C PRO A 237 14.34 -49.40 3.14
N GLU A 238 14.66 -48.20 2.71
CA GLU A 238 14.10 -47.62 1.46
C GLU A 238 12.56 -47.48 1.38
N SER A 239 11.72 -48.31 2.01
CA SER A 239 10.25 -48.16 1.96
C SER A 239 9.77 -47.00 2.84
N LYS A 240 8.77 -46.27 2.34
CA LYS A 240 8.00 -45.27 3.08
C LYS A 240 6.85 -45.90 3.89
N TYR A 241 6.30 -47.02 3.40
CA TYR A 241 5.10 -47.66 3.97
C TYR A 241 5.38 -49.06 4.54
N VAL A 242 4.68 -49.39 5.62
CA VAL A 242 4.55 -50.76 6.13
C VAL A 242 3.27 -51.37 5.57
N GLU A 243 3.43 -52.28 4.60
CA GLU A 243 2.30 -52.88 3.87
C GLU A 243 2.04 -54.34 4.20
N LYS A 244 3.07 -55.09 4.63
CA LYS A 244 2.98 -56.53 4.88
C LYS A 244 3.73 -56.90 6.15
N THR A 245 3.26 -57.95 6.79
CA THR A 245 3.89 -58.59 7.96
C THR A 245 4.04 -60.07 7.71
N LYS A 246 5.10 -60.69 8.24
CA LYS A 246 5.34 -62.14 8.06
C LYS A 246 4.52 -63.00 9.01
N GLU A 247 4.16 -62.45 10.17
CA GLU A 247 3.48 -63.19 11.25
C GLU A 247 2.24 -62.42 11.74
N LYS A 248 1.35 -63.15 12.41
CA LYS A 248 0.22 -62.61 13.18
C LYS A 248 0.32 -63.06 14.63
N ILE A 249 -0.38 -62.34 15.51
CA ILE A 249 -0.60 -62.73 16.91
C ILE A 249 -2.08 -62.97 17.19
N THR A 250 -2.37 -63.82 18.16
CA THR A 250 -3.74 -64.10 18.63
C THR A 250 -4.40 -62.84 19.21
N LEU A 251 -5.73 -62.83 19.29
CA LEU A 251 -6.49 -61.72 19.91
C LEU A 251 -6.07 -61.47 21.38
N GLU A 252 -5.78 -62.53 22.13
CA GLU A 252 -5.25 -62.40 23.51
C GLU A 252 -3.83 -61.80 23.54
N GLY A 253 -2.99 -62.12 22.54
CA GLY A 253 -1.69 -61.48 22.36
C GLY A 253 -1.83 -59.99 22.02
N ALA A 254 -2.79 -59.63 21.16
CA ALA A 254 -3.05 -58.26 20.76
C ALA A 254 -3.48 -57.38 21.93
N LYS A 255 -4.28 -57.90 22.88
CA LYS A 255 -4.65 -57.20 24.13
C LYS A 255 -3.44 -56.81 24.99
N LYS A 256 -2.34 -57.56 24.89
CA LYS A 256 -1.08 -57.31 25.61
C LYS A 256 -0.07 -56.50 24.78
N SER A 257 -0.46 -56.08 23.58
CA SER A 257 0.41 -55.43 22.60
C SER A 257 -0.06 -54.03 22.27
N ARG A 258 0.77 -53.25 21.56
CA ARG A 258 0.38 -51.91 21.10
C ARG A 258 -0.26 -52.00 19.73
N ILE A 259 -1.54 -51.64 19.62
CA ILE A 259 -2.29 -51.59 18.36
C ILE A 259 -1.90 -50.34 17.58
N VAL A 260 -1.79 -50.48 16.26
CA VAL A 260 -1.63 -49.40 15.28
C VAL A 260 -2.69 -49.50 14.19
N LYS A 261 -3.04 -48.36 13.61
CA LYS A 261 -3.98 -48.23 12.50
C LYS A 261 -3.31 -47.60 11.29
N LYS A 262 -3.99 -47.69 10.15
CA LYS A 262 -3.57 -47.01 8.92
C LYS A 262 -3.42 -45.51 9.18
N GLY A 263 -2.29 -44.95 8.76
CA GLY A 263 -1.92 -43.55 8.95
C GLY A 263 -1.20 -43.27 10.27
N ASP A 264 -0.96 -44.24 11.13
CA ASP A 264 -0.02 -44.06 12.25
C ASP A 264 1.43 -44.03 11.74
N LEU A 265 2.32 -43.37 12.48
CA LEU A 265 3.76 -43.35 12.21
C LEU A 265 4.49 -44.21 13.23
N ILE A 266 5.49 -44.96 12.78
CA ILE A 266 6.37 -45.72 13.67
C ILE A 266 7.83 -45.38 13.42
N LEU A 267 8.61 -45.31 14.50
CA LEU A 267 10.06 -45.11 14.49
C LEU A 267 10.74 -46.36 15.04
N SER A 268 11.76 -46.85 14.34
CA SER A 268 12.65 -47.88 14.87
C SER A 268 13.37 -47.35 16.12
N ASN A 269 13.36 -48.12 17.22
CA ASN A 269 14.02 -47.70 18.45
C ASN A 269 15.41 -48.32 18.68
N SER A 270 15.78 -49.34 17.90
CA SER A 270 17.05 -50.07 17.96
C SER A 270 17.64 -50.29 16.56
N MET A 271 18.95 -50.55 16.48
CA MET A 271 19.72 -50.70 15.23
C MET A 271 19.66 -49.45 14.33
N SER A 272 18.81 -49.44 13.31
CA SER A 272 18.56 -48.29 12.43
C SER A 272 17.65 -47.26 13.12
N PHE A 273 17.97 -46.87 14.35
CA PHE A 273 17.10 -46.09 15.21
C PHE A 273 16.71 -44.74 14.59
N GLY A 274 15.49 -44.28 14.88
CA GLY A 274 14.96 -43.00 14.41
C GLY A 274 14.43 -43.02 12.97
N ARG A 275 14.46 -44.16 12.27
CA ARG A 275 13.91 -44.26 10.91
C ARG A 275 12.37 -44.31 10.93
N PRO A 276 11.67 -43.38 10.25
CA PRO A 276 10.21 -43.35 10.23
C PRO A 276 9.61 -44.25 9.15
N TYR A 277 8.41 -44.78 9.44
CA TYR A 277 7.56 -45.48 8.48
C TYR A 277 6.09 -45.16 8.71
N ILE A 278 5.31 -45.08 7.63
CA ILE A 278 3.86 -44.91 7.67
C ILE A 278 3.20 -46.29 7.69
N VAL A 279 2.37 -46.55 8.69
CA VAL A 279 1.60 -47.78 8.79
C VAL A 279 0.44 -47.74 7.79
N ASN A 280 0.36 -48.71 6.87
CA ASN A 280 -0.72 -48.80 5.88
C ASN A 280 -1.70 -49.96 6.16
N GLN A 281 -1.66 -50.53 7.36
CA GLN A 281 -2.46 -51.68 7.78
C GLN A 281 -2.87 -51.57 9.26
N LYS A 282 -3.86 -52.35 9.69
CA LYS A 282 -4.11 -52.57 11.12
C LYS A 282 -3.18 -53.68 11.63
N GLY A 283 -2.67 -53.54 12.84
CA GLY A 283 -1.82 -54.56 13.46
C GLY A 283 -1.37 -54.18 14.86
N CYS A 284 -0.45 -54.96 15.40
CA CYS A 284 0.27 -54.67 16.63
C CYS A 284 1.77 -54.53 16.35
N ILE A 285 2.45 -53.66 17.09
CA ILE A 285 3.88 -53.38 16.90
C ILE A 285 4.73 -54.00 18.01
N HIS A 286 5.86 -54.59 17.60
CA HIS A 286 6.91 -55.08 18.50
C HIS A 286 7.47 -53.97 19.42
N ASP A 287 7.99 -54.32 20.59
CA ASP A 287 8.65 -53.41 21.54
C ASP A 287 9.94 -52.73 21.02
N GLY A 288 10.32 -53.06 19.78
CA GLY A 288 11.37 -52.44 18.97
C GLY A 288 10.93 -51.18 18.20
N TRP A 289 9.66 -50.80 18.33
CA TRP A 289 9.10 -49.62 17.69
C TRP A 289 8.70 -48.55 18.72
N ILE A 290 8.68 -47.30 18.29
CA ILE A 290 7.97 -46.19 18.92
C ILE A 290 6.81 -45.81 18.01
N LEU A 291 5.60 -45.74 18.55
CA LEU A 291 4.41 -45.25 17.89
C LEU A 291 4.28 -43.74 18.08
N ILE A 292 3.98 -43.04 16.99
CA ILE A 292 3.53 -41.65 16.96
C ILE A 292 2.11 -41.65 16.37
N SER A 293 1.15 -41.16 17.15
CA SER A 293 -0.28 -41.16 16.80
C SER A 293 -0.94 -39.85 17.25
N ASP A 294 -2.20 -39.64 16.87
CA ASP A 294 -3.02 -38.49 17.27
C ASP A 294 -2.47 -37.11 16.86
N TYR A 295 -1.68 -37.07 15.78
CA TYR A 295 -1.09 -35.85 15.23
C TYR A 295 -1.89 -35.26 14.05
N GLN A 296 -2.85 -36.00 13.52
CA GLN A 296 -3.49 -35.72 12.22
C GLN A 296 -4.33 -34.42 12.20
N THR A 297 -4.67 -33.88 13.37
CA THR A 297 -5.31 -32.55 13.48
C THR A 297 -4.34 -31.41 13.19
N SER A 298 -3.04 -31.64 13.40
CA SER A 298 -1.99 -30.63 13.27
C SER A 298 -1.05 -30.90 12.09
N TYR A 299 -0.85 -32.17 11.72
CA TYR A 299 0.08 -32.57 10.66
C TYR A 299 -0.54 -33.57 9.69
N SER A 300 -0.31 -33.37 8.39
CA SER A 300 -0.48 -34.44 7.42
C SER A 300 0.58 -35.53 7.64
N THR A 301 0.20 -36.80 7.45
CA THR A 301 1.07 -37.96 7.68
C THR A 301 2.34 -37.92 6.83
N ASP A 302 2.23 -37.59 5.54
CA ASP A 302 3.38 -37.50 4.64
C ASP A 302 4.32 -36.34 5.00
N PHE A 303 3.78 -35.20 5.43
CA PHE A 303 4.61 -34.08 5.87
C PHE A 303 5.39 -34.41 7.15
N LEU A 304 4.73 -35.03 8.14
CA LEU A 304 5.41 -35.47 9.37
C LEU A 304 6.45 -36.56 9.08
N TYR A 305 6.18 -37.48 8.14
CA TYR A 305 7.18 -38.43 7.65
C TYR A 305 8.43 -37.73 7.09
N TYR A 306 8.25 -36.73 6.22
CA TYR A 306 9.38 -35.97 5.66
C TYR A 306 10.13 -35.17 6.73
N LEU A 307 9.44 -34.55 7.69
CA LEU A 307 10.07 -33.87 8.82
C LEU A 307 10.92 -34.82 9.65
N LEU A 308 10.38 -35.99 10.01
CA LEU A 308 11.11 -37.00 10.76
C LEU A 308 12.33 -37.51 9.98
N THR A 309 12.26 -37.58 8.66
CA THR A 309 13.38 -37.99 7.78
C THR A 309 14.42 -36.88 7.58
N SER A 310 14.11 -35.62 7.90
CA SER A 310 15.02 -34.49 7.68
C SER A 310 16.33 -34.62 8.46
N ASN A 311 17.42 -34.07 7.90
CA ASN A 311 18.74 -34.13 8.53
C ASN A 311 18.75 -33.50 9.92
N LYS A 312 17.96 -32.44 10.14
CA LYS A 312 17.84 -31.75 11.43
C LYS A 312 17.28 -32.69 12.50
N VAL A 313 16.17 -33.35 12.22
CA VAL A 313 15.50 -34.24 13.18
C VAL A 313 16.32 -35.51 13.41
N GLN A 314 16.85 -36.11 12.33
CA GLN A 314 17.71 -37.28 12.42
C GLN A 314 18.99 -37.00 13.21
N LYS A 315 19.60 -35.82 13.02
CA LYS A 315 20.75 -35.38 13.81
C LYS A 315 20.38 -35.19 15.28
N TYR A 316 19.28 -34.50 15.57
CA TYR A 316 18.79 -34.32 16.93
C TYR A 316 18.63 -35.67 17.65
N MET A 317 17.99 -36.65 17.00
CA MET A 317 17.84 -37.99 17.58
C MET A 317 19.20 -38.64 17.86
N ARG A 318 20.16 -38.59 16.92
CA ARG A 318 21.52 -39.14 17.12
C ARG A 318 22.27 -38.48 18.25
N ASP A 319 22.23 -37.15 18.32
CA ASP A 319 22.99 -36.36 19.30
C ASP A 319 22.47 -36.53 20.73
N ASN A 320 21.19 -36.93 20.89
CA ASN A 320 20.54 -37.08 22.21
C ASN A 320 20.42 -38.53 22.70
N VAL A 321 20.87 -39.53 21.92
CA VAL A 321 20.91 -40.92 22.37
C VAL A 321 22.13 -41.14 23.29
N ILE A 322 21.92 -41.86 24.39
CA ILE A 322 22.95 -42.13 25.41
C ILE A 322 24.09 -42.95 24.78
N SER A 323 25.33 -42.51 24.99
CA SER A 323 26.55 -43.16 24.47
C SER A 323 26.87 -44.45 25.26
N GLY A 324 26.31 -45.58 24.84
CA GLY A 324 26.65 -46.93 25.33
C GLY A 324 26.80 -47.93 24.19
N THR A 325 27.24 -49.17 24.48
CA THR A 325 27.46 -50.24 23.48
C THR A 325 26.20 -50.62 22.68
N VAL A 326 25.01 -50.37 23.23
CA VAL A 326 23.72 -50.46 22.53
C VAL A 326 23.02 -49.11 22.61
N GLN A 327 22.90 -48.45 21.45
CA GLN A 327 22.21 -47.17 21.31
C GLN A 327 20.71 -47.41 21.04
N ASN A 328 19.85 -46.94 21.93
CA ASN A 328 18.40 -47.04 21.78
C ASN A 328 17.73 -45.66 21.87
N LEU A 329 16.84 -45.39 20.94
CA LEU A 329 15.99 -44.19 20.96
C LEU A 329 14.87 -44.39 21.98
N ASN A 330 14.73 -43.48 22.95
CA ASN A 330 13.62 -43.51 23.91
C ASN A 330 12.52 -42.51 23.53
N THR A 331 11.35 -42.65 24.14
CA THR A 331 10.18 -41.81 23.83
C THR A 331 10.36 -40.35 24.23
N ASP A 332 11.16 -40.05 25.25
CA ASP A 332 11.32 -38.68 25.75
C ASP A 332 12.19 -37.84 24.82
N ILE A 333 13.19 -38.45 24.17
CA ILE A 333 13.92 -37.81 23.07
C ILE A 333 12.94 -37.45 21.96
N VAL A 334 12.09 -38.39 21.53
CA VAL A 334 11.12 -38.16 20.45
C VAL A 334 10.10 -37.09 20.82
N LYS A 335 9.60 -37.07 22.06
CA LYS A 335 8.66 -36.05 22.56
C LYS A 335 9.24 -34.65 22.53
N ASN A 336 10.54 -34.50 22.80
CA ASN A 336 11.22 -33.20 22.85
C ASN A 336 11.72 -32.70 21.49
N ILE A 337 11.48 -33.43 20.39
CA ILE A 337 11.82 -32.93 19.04
C ILE A 337 10.99 -31.67 18.76
N GLU A 338 11.69 -30.57 18.48
CA GLU A 338 11.07 -29.31 18.09
C GLU A 338 10.88 -29.25 16.57
N ILE A 339 9.63 -29.14 16.14
CA ILE A 339 9.22 -29.11 14.73
C ILE A 339 8.34 -27.90 14.39
N PRO A 340 8.37 -27.43 13.13
CA PRO A 340 7.62 -26.26 12.69
C PRO A 340 6.14 -26.60 12.44
N LEU A 341 5.26 -25.82 13.07
CA LEU A 341 3.81 -25.92 12.93
C LEU A 341 3.31 -24.99 11.82
N LEU A 342 3.03 -25.57 10.65
CA LEU A 342 2.50 -24.89 9.47
C LEU A 342 1.02 -25.18 9.27
N SER A 343 0.32 -24.34 8.51
CA SER A 343 -1.05 -24.67 8.08
C SER A 343 -1.06 -25.94 7.23
N LEU A 344 -2.13 -26.73 7.32
CA LEU A 344 -2.26 -28.00 6.57
C LEU A 344 -2.14 -27.78 5.06
N GLU A 345 -2.54 -26.62 4.54
CA GLU A 345 -2.40 -26.26 3.14
C GLU A 345 -0.93 -26.12 2.71
N VAL A 346 -0.12 -25.39 3.48
CA VAL A 346 1.33 -25.26 3.21
C VAL A 346 2.01 -26.62 3.31
N GLN A 347 1.65 -27.44 4.31
CA GLN A 347 2.16 -28.80 4.43
C GLN A 347 1.89 -29.64 3.18
N LYS A 348 0.66 -29.57 2.65
CA LYS A 348 0.26 -30.27 1.44
C LYS A 348 1.10 -29.83 0.23
N ARG A 349 1.30 -28.53 0.03
CA ARG A 349 2.13 -28.01 -1.06
C ARG A 349 3.59 -28.48 -0.96
N ILE A 350 4.15 -28.54 0.26
CA ILE A 350 5.50 -29.09 0.48
C ILE A 350 5.54 -30.57 0.08
N VAL A 351 4.57 -31.36 0.54
CA VAL A 351 4.48 -32.80 0.20
C VAL A 351 4.39 -33.01 -1.31
N GLU A 352 3.52 -32.27 -2.01
CA GLU A 352 3.39 -32.34 -3.47
C GLU A 352 4.72 -32.07 -4.19
N VAL A 353 5.47 -31.07 -3.73
CA VAL A 353 6.79 -30.74 -4.28
C VAL A 353 7.78 -31.88 -4.02
N LEU A 354 7.85 -32.39 -2.79
CA LEU A 354 8.79 -33.45 -2.41
C LEU A 354 8.49 -34.78 -3.11
N ASP A 355 7.21 -35.18 -3.18
CA ASP A 355 6.78 -36.39 -3.89
C ASP A 355 7.11 -36.29 -5.39
N ASN A 356 6.91 -35.11 -6.01
CA ASN A 356 7.27 -34.88 -7.41
C ASN A 356 8.79 -35.00 -7.63
N PHE A 357 9.62 -34.43 -6.75
CA PHE A 357 11.07 -34.59 -6.85
C PHE A 357 11.50 -36.05 -6.67
N GLU A 358 10.92 -36.76 -5.70
CA GLU A 358 11.22 -38.17 -5.44
C GLU A 358 10.86 -39.05 -6.65
N LYS A 359 9.69 -38.80 -7.27
CA LYS A 359 9.27 -39.46 -8.51
C LYS A 359 10.27 -39.24 -9.65
N ILE A 360 10.76 -38.02 -9.83
CA ILE A 360 11.76 -37.69 -10.85
C ILE A 360 13.10 -38.37 -10.56
N CYS A 361 13.52 -38.46 -9.30
CA CYS A 361 14.78 -39.12 -8.92
C CYS A 361 14.74 -40.64 -9.14
N ASN A 362 13.56 -41.25 -9.00
CA ASN A 362 13.37 -42.70 -9.09
C ASN A 362 12.94 -43.19 -10.50
N ASP A 363 12.73 -42.28 -11.46
CA ASP A 363 12.39 -42.66 -12.83
C ASP A 363 13.63 -43.16 -13.59
N LEU A 364 13.71 -44.48 -13.74
CA LEU A 364 14.80 -45.21 -14.40
C LEU A 364 14.97 -44.86 -15.88
N ASN A 365 14.01 -44.15 -16.49
CA ASN A 365 14.09 -43.74 -17.89
C ASN A 365 14.86 -42.43 -18.13
N ILE A 366 15.26 -41.70 -17.07
CA ILE A 366 15.77 -40.32 -17.17
C ILE A 366 17.30 -40.19 -17.02
N GLY A 367 18.12 -41.25 -17.13
CA GLY A 367 19.57 -41.03 -17.35
C GLY A 367 20.57 -42.04 -16.81
N LEU A 368 21.86 -41.71 -17.00
CA LEU A 368 23.04 -42.49 -16.56
C LEU A 368 23.21 -42.43 -15.02
N PRO A 369 23.91 -43.40 -14.38
CA PRO A 369 24.09 -43.44 -12.92
C PRO A 369 24.58 -42.13 -12.27
N ALA A 370 25.45 -41.38 -12.94
CA ALA A 370 25.96 -40.09 -12.46
C ALA A 370 24.89 -38.98 -12.44
N GLU A 371 23.92 -39.02 -13.36
CA GLU A 371 22.80 -38.07 -13.41
C GLU A 371 21.78 -38.34 -12.31
N ILE A 372 21.52 -39.62 -12.03
CA ILE A 372 20.69 -40.07 -10.90
C ILE A 372 21.31 -39.60 -9.58
N GLU A 373 22.61 -39.81 -9.38
CA GLU A 373 23.33 -39.35 -8.18
C GLU A 373 23.26 -37.81 -8.02
N ALA A 374 23.42 -37.07 -9.12
CA ALA A 374 23.32 -35.61 -9.10
C ALA A 374 21.90 -35.12 -8.73
N ARG A 375 20.85 -35.75 -9.27
CA ARG A 375 19.45 -35.44 -8.92
C ARG A 375 19.12 -35.79 -7.47
N GLN A 376 19.62 -36.92 -6.97
CA GLN A 376 19.45 -37.30 -5.56
C GLN A 376 20.06 -36.28 -4.60
N LYS A 377 21.30 -35.82 -4.88
CA LYS A 377 21.93 -34.74 -4.09
C LYS A 377 21.13 -33.44 -4.15
N GLN A 378 20.58 -33.11 -5.31
CA GLN A 378 19.72 -31.93 -5.49
C GLN A 378 18.41 -32.05 -4.68
N TYR A 379 17.75 -33.22 -4.71
CA TYR A 379 16.57 -33.50 -3.91
C TYR A 379 16.86 -33.38 -2.41
N GLU A 380 17.95 -33.96 -1.93
CA GLU A 380 18.34 -33.87 -0.52
C GLU A 380 18.56 -32.43 -0.08
N PHE A 381 19.19 -31.61 -0.93
CA PHE A 381 19.38 -30.19 -0.68
C PHE A 381 18.02 -29.48 -0.53
N TYR A 382 17.11 -29.60 -1.50
CA TYR A 382 15.81 -28.92 -1.46
C TYR A 382 14.92 -29.43 -0.32
N ARG A 383 14.88 -30.74 -0.08
CA ARG A 383 14.13 -31.33 1.03
C ARG A 383 14.59 -30.74 2.37
N ASN A 384 15.89 -30.72 2.63
CA ASN A 384 16.40 -30.15 3.88
C ASN A 384 16.16 -28.64 3.95
N PHE A 385 16.29 -27.91 2.84
CA PHE A 385 16.03 -26.48 2.81
C PHE A 385 14.57 -26.14 3.12
N LEU A 386 13.63 -26.81 2.45
CA LEU A 386 12.19 -26.64 2.67
C LEU A 386 11.75 -27.01 4.09
N LEU A 387 12.42 -27.96 4.75
CA LEU A 387 12.05 -28.46 6.08
C LEU A 387 12.80 -27.80 7.24
N THR A 388 13.81 -26.98 6.97
CA THR A 388 14.59 -26.28 8.01
C THR A 388 14.17 -24.83 8.21
N PHE A 389 13.47 -24.24 7.23
CA PHE A 389 12.85 -22.90 7.29
C PHE A 389 13.78 -21.76 7.72
N LYS A 390 15.10 -21.98 7.72
CA LYS A 390 16.11 -20.95 7.96
C LYS A 390 16.53 -20.35 6.63
N ILE A 391 16.04 -19.15 6.34
CA ILE A 391 16.59 -18.28 5.29
C ILE A 391 18.00 -17.79 5.72
N GLU A 392 18.29 -17.80 7.03
CA GLU A 392 19.46 -17.17 7.67
C GLU A 392 20.86 -17.61 7.21
N ASN A 393 21.00 -18.57 6.30
CA ASN A 393 22.26 -18.81 5.60
C ASN A 393 22.07 -19.31 4.16
N CYS A 394 20.88 -19.17 3.57
CA CYS A 394 20.74 -19.25 2.12
C CYS A 394 20.94 -17.85 1.55
N THR A 395 22.21 -17.43 1.52
CA THR A 395 22.63 -16.73 0.32
C THR A 395 22.42 -17.72 -0.82
N LEU A 396 21.27 -17.62 -1.50
CA LEU A 396 21.07 -18.20 -2.83
C LEU A 396 22.39 -17.98 -3.57
N PRO A 397 23.10 -19.05 -3.98
CA PRO A 397 24.49 -18.93 -4.42
C PRO A 397 24.58 -17.78 -5.42
N LYS A 398 25.37 -16.75 -5.10
CA LYS A 398 25.56 -15.56 -5.96
C LYS A 398 26.26 -15.90 -7.30
N THR A 399 26.52 -17.19 -7.54
CA THR A 399 27.31 -17.69 -8.64
C THR A 399 26.64 -18.92 -9.26
N ARG A 400 26.33 -18.76 -10.55
CA ARG A 400 25.83 -19.71 -11.58
C ARG A 400 24.30 -19.83 -11.77
N GLN A 401 23.89 -19.20 -12.87
CA GLN A 401 22.60 -19.22 -13.60
C GLN A 401 21.42 -18.51 -12.89
N ASP A 402 21.07 -17.32 -13.40
CA ASP A 402 19.91 -16.51 -12.98
C ASP A 402 18.60 -17.32 -12.89
N LYS A 403 18.48 -18.38 -13.71
CA LYS A 403 17.31 -19.26 -13.76
C LYS A 403 17.08 -20.05 -12.46
N THR A 404 18.10 -20.70 -11.90
CA THR A 404 17.98 -21.51 -10.67
C THR A 404 17.53 -20.68 -9.48
N ARG A 405 17.96 -19.42 -9.42
CA ARG A 405 17.59 -18.49 -8.34
C ARG A 405 16.12 -18.07 -8.47
N GLN A 406 15.70 -17.67 -9.66
CA GLN A 406 14.30 -17.31 -9.94
C GLN A 406 13.35 -18.49 -9.68
N ASP A 407 13.75 -19.71 -10.04
CA ASP A 407 12.96 -20.92 -9.80
C ASP A 407 12.76 -21.20 -8.30
N ILE A 408 13.78 -20.95 -7.46
CA ILE A 408 13.66 -21.08 -6.00
C ILE A 408 12.72 -20.02 -5.42
N ILE A 409 12.81 -18.77 -5.88
CA ILE A 409 11.90 -17.70 -5.45
C ILE A 409 10.45 -18.08 -5.78
N LYS A 410 10.18 -18.54 -7.01
CA LYS A 410 8.86 -18.99 -7.45
C LYS A 410 8.35 -20.17 -6.64
N LEU A 411 9.22 -21.14 -6.34
CA LEU A 411 8.88 -22.29 -5.50
C LEU A 411 8.46 -21.86 -4.09
N PHE A 412 9.19 -20.92 -3.48
CA PHE A 412 8.87 -20.41 -2.15
C PHE A 412 7.56 -19.61 -2.14
N MET A 413 7.34 -18.78 -3.16
CA MET A 413 6.05 -18.10 -3.37
C MET A 413 4.88 -19.10 -3.47
N TYR A 414 5.06 -20.20 -4.21
CA TYR A 414 4.06 -21.26 -4.30
C TYR A 414 3.79 -21.92 -2.94
N ILE A 415 4.85 -22.31 -2.23
CA ILE A 415 4.73 -23.08 -0.99
C ILE A 415 4.16 -22.21 0.15
N PHE A 416 4.70 -21.01 0.35
CA PHE A 416 4.41 -20.17 1.51
C PHE A 416 3.44 -19.02 1.23
N GLY A 417 3.02 -18.85 -0.02
CA GLY A 417 2.21 -17.73 -0.49
C GLY A 417 3.01 -16.44 -0.71
N TYR A 418 4.21 -16.31 -0.14
CA TYR A 418 5.15 -15.21 -0.39
C TYR A 418 6.56 -15.54 0.14
N ILE A 419 7.56 -14.76 -0.28
CA ILE A 419 8.93 -14.77 0.24
C ILE A 419 9.39 -13.36 0.60
N GLU A 420 10.12 -13.19 1.70
CA GLU A 420 10.76 -11.91 2.03
C GLU A 420 12.18 -11.86 1.44
N LEU A 421 12.47 -10.83 0.65
CA LEU A 421 13.81 -10.58 0.08
C LEU A 421 14.26 -9.15 0.40
N GLU A 422 15.57 -8.92 0.40
CA GLU A 422 16.11 -7.56 0.42
C GLU A 422 15.82 -6.84 -0.91
N LEU A 423 15.51 -5.55 -0.88
CA LEU A 423 15.21 -4.76 -2.08
C LEU A 423 16.35 -4.83 -3.11
N GLY A 424 17.60 -4.85 -2.65
CA GLY A 424 18.78 -4.97 -3.52
C GLY A 424 18.90 -6.32 -4.25
N GLU A 425 18.09 -7.31 -3.86
CA GLU A 425 18.04 -8.62 -4.52
C GLU A 425 17.06 -8.67 -5.70
N ILE A 426 16.14 -7.70 -5.80
CA ILE A 426 15.10 -7.67 -6.85
C ILE A 426 15.20 -6.44 -7.76
N LEU A 427 16.00 -5.45 -7.38
CA LEU A 427 16.26 -4.28 -8.20
C LEU A 427 17.66 -3.72 -7.97
N LYS A 428 18.13 -2.90 -8.92
CA LYS A 428 19.36 -2.12 -8.80
C LYS A 428 19.01 -0.65 -8.65
N ILE A 429 19.50 -0.01 -7.59
CA ILE A 429 19.38 1.43 -7.38
C ILE A 429 20.51 2.16 -8.12
N LYS A 430 20.17 3.20 -8.87
CA LYS A 430 21.11 4.00 -9.66
C LYS A 430 21.01 5.48 -9.31
N ASN A 431 22.14 6.18 -9.43
CA ASN A 431 22.21 7.63 -9.18
C ASN A 431 21.67 8.41 -10.37
N GLY A 432 20.94 9.49 -10.10
CA GLY A 432 20.70 10.54 -11.09
C GLY A 432 21.99 11.30 -11.46
N SER A 433 21.88 12.23 -12.39
CA SER A 433 23.00 12.97 -12.96
C SER A 433 22.63 14.41 -13.30
N ASP A 434 23.62 15.30 -13.40
CA ASP A 434 23.38 16.67 -13.82
C ASP A 434 22.84 16.74 -15.26
N TYR A 435 21.89 17.65 -15.47
CA TYR A 435 21.12 17.77 -16.71
C TYR A 435 21.36 19.09 -17.45
N LYS A 436 22.02 20.07 -16.82
CA LYS A 436 22.14 21.46 -17.33
C LYS A 436 22.86 21.61 -18.67
N LYS A 437 23.58 20.57 -19.10
CA LYS A 437 24.32 20.52 -20.37
C LYS A 437 23.47 20.11 -21.59
N PHE A 438 22.26 19.62 -21.37
CA PHE A 438 21.38 19.13 -22.43
C PHE A 438 20.43 20.24 -22.91
N ASN A 439 19.91 20.10 -24.13
CA ASN A 439 18.98 21.08 -24.67
C ASN A 439 17.57 20.86 -24.12
N ILE A 440 16.73 21.87 -24.27
CA ILE A 440 15.31 21.79 -23.95
C ILE A 440 14.65 20.77 -24.89
N GLY A 441 13.81 19.90 -24.32
CA GLY A 441 13.05 18.90 -25.06
C GLY A 441 11.77 18.51 -24.32
N ASN A 442 11.33 17.26 -24.51
CA ASN A 442 10.06 16.77 -23.96
C ASN A 442 10.23 15.70 -22.87
N ILE A 443 11.47 15.35 -22.50
CA ILE A 443 11.74 14.34 -21.46
C ILE A 443 11.74 15.00 -20.09
N PRO A 444 10.88 14.56 -19.14
CA PRO A 444 10.80 15.16 -17.82
C PRO A 444 12.06 14.90 -16.99
N VAL A 445 12.57 15.96 -16.35
CA VAL A 445 13.65 15.91 -15.37
C VAL A 445 13.04 15.92 -13.98
N TYR A 446 13.28 14.86 -13.20
CA TYR A 446 12.81 14.71 -11.84
C TYR A 446 13.86 15.11 -10.81
N GLY A 447 13.44 15.89 -9.81
CA GLY A 447 14.12 16.05 -8.53
C GLY A 447 13.22 15.60 -7.38
N SER A 448 13.68 15.77 -6.13
CA SER A 448 12.94 15.34 -4.94
C SER A 448 11.55 15.96 -4.78
N GLY A 449 11.32 17.12 -5.40
CA GLY A 449 10.04 17.83 -5.39
C GLY A 449 9.09 17.48 -6.55
N GLY A 450 9.49 16.61 -7.48
CA GLY A 450 8.76 16.32 -8.71
C GLY A 450 9.51 16.79 -9.96
N ILE A 451 8.77 17.05 -11.03
CA ILE A 451 9.34 17.50 -12.31
C ILE A 451 9.86 18.95 -12.15
N ILE A 452 11.11 19.19 -12.53
CA ILE A 452 11.78 20.49 -12.42
C ILE A 452 12.14 21.13 -13.77
N ASN A 453 12.24 20.33 -14.83
CA ASN A 453 12.57 20.81 -16.18
C ASN A 453 12.25 19.73 -17.24
N TYR A 454 12.45 20.04 -18.53
CA TYR A 454 12.36 19.09 -19.64
C TYR A 454 13.57 19.19 -20.58
N ILE A 455 14.11 18.05 -20.99
CA ILE A 455 15.31 17.95 -21.84
C ILE A 455 15.09 17.04 -23.06
N ASP A 456 16.04 17.06 -23.99
CA ASP A 456 16.01 16.31 -25.26
C ASP A 456 16.55 14.87 -25.17
N THR A 457 16.92 14.40 -23.97
CA THR A 457 17.49 13.07 -23.74
C THR A 457 16.98 12.43 -22.45
N TYR A 458 17.22 11.14 -22.25
CA TYR A 458 16.76 10.37 -21.10
C TYR A 458 17.91 9.62 -20.42
N ILE A 459 17.78 9.40 -19.11
CA ILE A 459 18.72 8.57 -18.35
C ILE A 459 18.26 7.10 -18.35
N TYR A 460 16.95 6.89 -18.43
CA TYR A 460 16.30 5.58 -18.45
C TYR A 460 14.92 5.68 -19.11
N ASP A 461 14.50 4.61 -19.79
CA ASP A 461 13.31 4.57 -20.65
C ASP A 461 12.32 3.44 -20.33
N LYS A 462 12.50 2.77 -19.19
CA LYS A 462 11.60 1.70 -18.73
C LYS A 462 10.97 2.07 -17.39
N GLU A 463 9.97 1.29 -17.01
CA GLU A 463 9.35 1.38 -15.69
C GLU A 463 10.39 1.43 -14.56
N SER A 464 10.24 2.44 -13.70
CA SER A 464 11.12 2.67 -12.55
C SER A 464 10.34 3.29 -11.41
N VAL A 465 10.68 2.87 -10.20
CA VAL A 465 10.32 3.59 -8.97
C VAL A 465 11.44 4.57 -8.65
N LEU A 466 11.13 5.86 -8.62
CA LEU A 466 12.07 6.92 -8.27
C LEU A 466 12.00 7.19 -6.76
N ILE A 467 13.17 7.17 -6.12
CA ILE A 467 13.30 7.25 -4.66
C ILE A 467 14.10 8.51 -4.31
N PRO A 468 13.47 9.57 -3.79
CA PRO A 468 14.21 10.76 -3.39
C PRO A 468 15.20 10.42 -2.27
N ARG A 469 16.41 10.96 -2.37
CA ARG A 469 17.49 10.67 -1.42
C ARG A 469 17.95 11.88 -0.62
N LYS A 470 17.65 13.11 -1.05
CA LYS A 470 18.02 14.35 -0.35
C LYS A 470 16.86 15.34 -0.39
N GLY A 471 16.61 16.04 0.70
CA GLY A 471 15.52 17.02 0.81
C GLY A 471 14.19 16.36 1.17
N SER A 472 13.13 16.56 0.37
CA SER A 472 11.84 15.90 0.58
C SER A 472 11.93 14.41 0.22
N ILE A 473 12.11 13.55 1.23
CA ILE A 473 12.27 12.10 1.05
C ILE A 473 10.94 11.31 1.07
N ARG A 474 9.80 12.01 1.07
CA ARG A 474 8.46 11.40 1.15
C ARG A 474 7.84 11.05 -0.20
N ASN A 475 8.26 11.73 -1.27
CA ASN A 475 7.56 11.69 -2.55
C ASN A 475 8.16 10.62 -3.47
N LEU A 476 7.70 9.38 -3.35
CA LEU A 476 8.01 8.34 -4.33
C LEU A 476 7.29 8.62 -5.64
N PHE A 477 7.93 8.31 -6.77
CA PHE A 477 7.30 8.41 -8.09
C PHE A 477 7.39 7.06 -8.80
N TYR A 478 6.30 6.63 -9.41
CA TYR A 478 6.32 5.57 -10.41
C TYR A 478 6.32 6.23 -11.80
N VAL A 479 7.25 5.81 -12.66
CA VAL A 479 7.40 6.35 -14.01
C VAL A 479 7.53 5.20 -15.00
N ASP A 480 6.73 5.22 -16.05
CA ASP A 480 6.63 4.19 -17.10
C ASP A 480 7.05 4.69 -18.50
N LYS A 481 7.45 5.96 -18.61
CA LYS A 481 7.92 6.64 -19.84
C LYS A 481 9.37 7.09 -19.69
N PRO A 482 10.07 7.48 -20.77
CA PRO A 482 11.43 8.01 -20.67
C PRO A 482 11.53 9.23 -19.75
N PHE A 483 12.57 9.25 -18.92
CA PHE A 483 12.78 10.29 -17.91
C PHE A 483 14.26 10.59 -17.67
N TRP A 484 14.53 11.69 -16.96
CA TRP A 484 15.83 12.00 -16.37
C TRP A 484 15.70 12.21 -14.86
N THR A 485 16.71 11.85 -14.08
CA THR A 485 16.78 12.10 -12.63
C THR A 485 18.02 12.90 -12.28
N VAL A 486 17.90 13.85 -11.35
CA VAL A 486 19.07 14.58 -10.81
C VAL A 486 19.68 13.87 -9.60
N ASP A 487 20.81 14.36 -9.10
CA ASP A 487 21.61 13.72 -8.03
C ASP A 487 20.88 13.59 -6.67
N THR A 488 19.74 14.26 -6.49
CA THR A 488 18.91 14.23 -5.28
C THR A 488 17.83 13.15 -5.30
N ILE A 489 17.72 12.38 -6.39
CA ILE A 489 16.77 11.26 -6.53
C ILE A 489 17.43 10.05 -7.19
N PHE A 490 17.12 8.85 -6.70
CA PHE A 490 17.54 7.60 -7.32
C PHE A 490 16.50 7.13 -8.32
N TYR A 491 16.93 6.40 -9.34
CA TYR A 491 16.06 5.57 -10.18
C TYR A 491 16.37 4.08 -9.97
N THR A 492 15.43 3.21 -10.32
CA THR A 492 15.55 1.77 -10.12
C THR A 492 15.50 1.01 -11.44
N VAL A 493 16.28 -0.05 -11.52
CA VAL A 493 16.23 -1.05 -12.60
C VAL A 493 15.71 -2.33 -11.98
N ILE A 494 14.45 -2.67 -12.27
CA ILE A 494 13.66 -3.70 -11.58
C ILE A 494 13.67 -5.01 -12.37
N ASP A 495 13.87 -6.14 -11.68
CA ASP A 495 13.73 -7.49 -12.26
C ASP A 495 12.26 -7.90 -12.34
N LYS A 496 11.67 -7.74 -13.53
CA LYS A 496 10.24 -8.00 -13.79
C LYS A 496 9.87 -9.48 -13.77
N ASP A 497 10.84 -10.40 -13.82
CA ASP A 497 10.58 -11.83 -13.69
C ASP A 497 10.25 -12.23 -12.24
N VAL A 498 10.58 -11.34 -11.28
CA VAL A 498 10.43 -11.56 -9.84
C VAL A 498 9.38 -10.63 -9.24
N VAL A 499 9.32 -9.37 -9.68
CA VAL A 499 8.45 -8.36 -9.06
C VAL A 499 7.84 -7.40 -10.07
N ILE A 500 6.58 -7.03 -9.84
CA ILE A 500 5.89 -5.99 -10.61
C ILE A 500 6.36 -4.61 -10.13
N PRO A 501 6.83 -3.71 -11.03
CA PRO A 501 7.31 -2.38 -10.64
C PRO A 501 6.35 -1.56 -9.76
N LYS A 502 5.05 -1.57 -10.08
CA LYS A 502 4.02 -0.90 -9.26
C LYS A 502 3.85 -1.52 -7.87
N TYR A 503 4.05 -2.82 -7.73
CA TYR A 503 4.02 -3.47 -6.41
C TYR A 503 5.14 -2.91 -5.51
N VAL A 504 6.35 -2.74 -6.07
CA VAL A 504 7.47 -2.08 -5.37
C VAL A 504 7.11 -0.66 -4.97
N TYR A 505 6.49 0.12 -5.87
CA TYR A 505 6.05 1.49 -5.59
C TYR A 505 5.07 1.54 -4.40
N TYR A 506 4.02 0.73 -4.41
CA TYR A 506 3.03 0.69 -3.34
C TYR A 506 3.62 0.22 -2.01
N TYR A 507 4.49 -0.79 -2.05
CA TYR A 507 5.18 -1.27 -0.86
C TYR A 507 6.09 -0.21 -0.24
N LEU A 508 6.94 0.44 -1.05
CA LEU A 508 7.80 1.50 -0.55
C LEU A 508 7.01 2.71 -0.05
N SER A 509 5.82 2.99 -0.61
CA SER A 509 4.92 4.06 -0.14
C SER A 509 4.32 3.77 1.24
N LYS A 510 4.26 2.49 1.64
CA LYS A 510 3.91 2.07 3.00
C LYS A 510 5.12 2.17 3.95
N VAL A 511 6.33 1.95 3.47
CA VAL A 511 7.54 2.01 4.30
C VAL A 511 7.80 3.46 4.73
N ASN A 512 7.92 3.68 6.03
CA ASN A 512 8.33 4.99 6.55
C ASN A 512 9.84 5.20 6.32
N LEU A 513 10.19 5.64 5.11
CA LEU A 513 11.58 5.88 4.69
C LEU A 513 12.28 6.96 5.54
N GLU A 514 11.55 7.87 6.21
CA GLU A 514 12.16 8.89 7.07
C GLU A 514 12.87 8.30 8.27
N LYS A 515 12.37 7.16 8.79
CA LYS A 515 13.04 6.43 9.88
C LYS A 515 14.39 5.85 9.46
N LEU A 516 14.66 5.78 8.16
CA LEU A 516 15.91 5.29 7.57
C LEU A 516 16.88 6.44 7.27
N ASN A 517 16.54 7.68 7.63
CA ASN A 517 17.41 8.84 7.47
C ASN A 517 18.72 8.64 8.24
N THR A 518 19.84 8.82 7.55
CA THR A 518 21.18 8.68 8.14
C THR A 518 21.84 10.02 8.49
N ALA A 519 21.17 11.15 8.26
CA ALA A 519 21.72 12.49 8.49
C ALA A 519 21.03 13.22 9.65
N GLY A 520 21.80 13.93 10.48
CA GLY A 520 21.28 14.79 11.55
C GLY A 520 20.75 16.15 11.09
N GLY A 521 20.89 16.48 9.79
CA GLY A 521 20.45 17.73 9.16
C GLY A 521 19.46 17.49 8.01
N VAL A 522 19.79 17.91 6.79
CA VAL A 522 18.96 17.61 5.59
C VAL A 522 18.82 16.09 5.45
N PRO A 523 17.58 15.55 5.39
CA PRO A 523 17.37 14.11 5.31
C PRO A 523 18.13 13.49 4.13
N SER A 524 18.81 12.38 4.39
CA SER A 524 19.62 11.67 3.41
C SER A 524 19.41 10.16 3.49
N LEU A 525 19.06 9.56 2.35
CA LEU A 525 18.99 8.10 2.17
C LEU A 525 20.19 7.61 1.35
N THR A 526 20.69 6.42 1.70
CA THR A 526 21.78 5.76 0.98
C THR A 526 21.30 4.49 0.30
N GLN A 527 21.93 4.11 -0.82
CA GLN A 527 21.61 2.85 -1.50
C GLN A 527 21.81 1.65 -0.56
N THR A 528 22.83 1.68 0.31
CA THR A 528 23.09 0.62 1.28
C THR A 528 21.93 0.39 2.23
N VAL A 529 21.31 1.46 2.73
CA VAL A 529 20.16 1.34 3.64
C VAL A 529 18.90 0.90 2.88
N LEU A 530 18.66 1.48 1.69
CA LEU A 530 17.51 1.13 0.86
C LEU A 530 17.55 -0.34 0.40
N ASN A 531 18.73 -0.83 0.01
CA ASN A 531 18.90 -2.21 -0.44
C ASN A 531 18.55 -3.24 0.65
N LYS A 532 18.67 -2.89 1.93
CA LYS A 532 18.37 -3.78 3.08
C LYS A 532 16.89 -3.79 3.48
N ILE A 533 16.04 -3.00 2.82
CA ILE A 533 14.60 -3.03 3.09
C ILE A 533 14.08 -4.42 2.69
N LEU A 534 13.48 -5.13 3.64
CA LEU A 534 12.80 -6.40 3.37
C LEU A 534 11.45 -6.13 2.73
N ILE A 535 11.20 -6.79 1.60
CA ILE A 535 9.94 -6.75 0.87
C ILE A 535 9.36 -8.16 0.75
N PRO A 536 8.11 -8.38 1.19
CA PRO A 536 7.38 -9.61 0.95
C PRO A 536 6.94 -9.64 -0.51
N LEU A 537 7.21 -10.75 -1.18
CA LEU A 537 6.93 -10.96 -2.59
C LEU A 537 6.01 -12.17 -2.71
N PRO A 538 4.69 -11.96 -2.85
CA PRO A 538 3.77 -13.03 -3.24
C PRO A 538 3.97 -13.39 -4.72
N PRO A 539 3.33 -14.47 -5.24
CA PRO A 539 3.33 -14.76 -6.68
C PRO A 539 2.93 -13.55 -7.52
N LEU A 540 3.48 -13.43 -8.74
CA LEU A 540 3.22 -12.29 -9.63
C LEU A 540 1.72 -12.04 -9.88
N GLU A 541 0.91 -13.09 -9.97
CA GLU A 541 -0.55 -12.97 -10.12
C GLU A 541 -1.20 -12.25 -8.92
N GLU A 542 -0.76 -12.57 -7.71
CA GLU A 542 -1.24 -11.94 -6.49
C GLU A 542 -0.71 -10.51 -6.36
N GLN A 543 0.56 -10.27 -6.75
CA GLN A 543 1.10 -8.92 -6.87
C GLN A 543 0.24 -8.07 -7.82
N GLN A 544 -0.19 -8.63 -8.96
CA GLN A 544 -1.03 -7.92 -9.93
C GLN A 544 -2.41 -7.61 -9.36
N LYS A 545 -3.06 -8.55 -8.68
CA LYS A 545 -4.34 -8.30 -7.99
C LYS A 545 -4.25 -7.17 -6.97
N ILE A 546 -3.18 -7.16 -6.17
CA ILE A 546 -2.91 -6.08 -5.22
C ILE A 546 -2.74 -4.75 -5.95
N VAL A 547 -1.91 -4.73 -7.02
CA VAL A 547 -1.68 -3.53 -7.84
C VAL A 547 -2.99 -3.02 -8.46
N ASP A 548 -3.83 -3.88 -9.01
CA ASP A 548 -5.10 -3.49 -9.64
C ASP A 548 -6.06 -2.84 -8.64
N ILE A 549 -6.14 -3.39 -7.42
CA ILE A 549 -6.95 -2.82 -6.34
C ILE A 549 -6.41 -1.45 -5.94
N LEU A 550 -5.09 -1.32 -5.75
CA LEU A 550 -4.47 -0.08 -5.30
C LEU A 550 -4.49 1.01 -6.38
N ASP A 551 -4.26 0.67 -7.64
CA ASP A 551 -4.39 1.58 -8.80
C ASP A 551 -5.81 2.15 -8.88
N ARG A 552 -6.84 1.30 -8.68
CA ARG A 552 -8.22 1.76 -8.67
C ARG A 552 -8.48 2.79 -7.57
N PHE A 553 -7.94 2.58 -6.37
CA PHE A 553 -8.07 3.55 -5.28
C PHE A 553 -7.28 4.83 -5.52
N ASP A 554 -6.05 4.72 -6.05
CA ASP A 554 -5.20 5.87 -6.33
C ASP A 554 -5.83 6.79 -7.37
N ASN A 555 -6.36 6.22 -8.47
CA ASN A 555 -7.09 6.97 -9.50
C ASN A 555 -8.30 7.71 -8.91
N LEU A 556 -9.09 7.06 -8.05
CA LEU A 556 -10.25 7.69 -7.39
C LEU A 556 -9.87 8.84 -6.44
N CYS A 557 -8.64 8.86 -5.92
CA CYS A 557 -8.17 9.86 -4.97
C CYS A 557 -7.42 11.03 -5.64
N ASN A 558 -6.70 10.76 -6.72
CA ASN A 558 -5.67 11.66 -7.25
C ASN A 558 -5.85 12.04 -8.72
N ASP A 559 -6.73 11.36 -9.48
CA ASP A 559 -7.03 11.80 -10.84
C ASP A 559 -7.81 13.12 -10.82
N ILE A 560 -7.35 14.10 -11.58
CA ILE A 560 -7.98 15.43 -11.69
C ILE A 560 -9.07 15.40 -12.77
N SER A 561 -8.97 14.46 -13.73
CA SER A 561 -9.91 14.27 -14.83
C SER A 561 -11.12 13.40 -14.46
N GLU A 562 -11.04 12.65 -13.36
CA GLU A 562 -12.10 11.80 -12.82
C GLU A 562 -12.28 12.01 -11.30
N GLY A 563 -13.38 11.54 -10.71
CA GLY A 563 -13.60 11.62 -9.26
C GLY A 563 -14.00 13.01 -8.74
N LEU A 564 -13.52 13.35 -7.53
CA LEU A 564 -13.98 14.53 -6.77
C LEU A 564 -13.49 15.87 -7.33
N PRO A 565 -12.21 16.02 -7.75
CA PRO A 565 -11.74 17.27 -8.36
C PRO A 565 -12.49 17.63 -9.65
N ALA A 566 -12.77 16.62 -10.50
CA ALA A 566 -13.53 16.80 -11.74
C ALA A 566 -14.96 17.29 -11.47
N GLU A 567 -15.62 16.78 -10.43
CA GLU A 567 -16.94 17.26 -10.02
C GLU A 567 -16.91 18.73 -9.55
N ILE A 568 -15.89 19.13 -8.80
CA ILE A 568 -15.71 20.53 -8.38
C ILE A 568 -15.58 21.44 -9.60
N GLU A 569 -14.73 21.07 -10.56
CA GLU A 569 -14.51 21.86 -11.77
C GLU A 569 -15.81 21.99 -12.59
N ALA A 570 -16.58 20.91 -12.74
CA ALA A 570 -17.85 20.91 -13.47
C ALA A 570 -18.89 21.85 -12.82
N ARG A 571 -19.01 21.82 -11.48
CA ARG A 571 -19.95 22.68 -10.74
C ARG A 571 -19.53 24.14 -10.76
N GLN A 572 -18.23 24.40 -10.73
CA GLN A 572 -17.68 25.75 -10.87
C GLN A 572 -18.00 26.33 -12.26
N LYS A 573 -17.79 25.57 -13.33
CA LYS A 573 -18.17 25.96 -14.70
C LYS A 573 -19.68 26.20 -14.83
N GLN A 574 -20.50 25.35 -14.21
CA GLN A 574 -21.96 25.53 -14.20
C GLN A 574 -22.37 26.84 -13.52
N TYR A 575 -21.78 27.16 -12.37
CA TYR A 575 -22.01 28.43 -11.69
C TYR A 575 -21.59 29.63 -12.53
N GLU A 576 -20.42 29.58 -13.16
CA GLU A 576 -19.93 30.66 -14.03
C GLU A 576 -20.85 30.90 -15.21
N TYR A 577 -21.33 29.83 -15.86
CA TYR A 577 -22.33 29.92 -16.93
C TYR A 577 -23.62 30.61 -16.49
N TYR A 578 -24.19 30.20 -15.34
CA TYR A 578 -25.42 30.81 -14.83
C TYR A 578 -25.19 32.25 -14.37
N ARG A 579 -24.06 32.56 -13.74
CA ARG A 579 -23.69 33.92 -13.35
C ARG A 579 -23.62 34.84 -14.57
N GLU A 580 -22.89 34.44 -15.62
CA GLU A 580 -22.78 35.23 -16.84
C GLU A 580 -24.14 35.45 -17.50
N LYS A 581 -24.97 34.40 -17.58
CA LYS A 581 -26.32 34.47 -18.13
C LYS A 581 -27.22 35.43 -17.35
N LEU A 582 -27.18 35.39 -16.02
CA LEU A 582 -28.02 36.19 -15.13
C LEU A 582 -27.62 37.67 -15.07
N LEU A 583 -26.38 37.99 -15.42
CA LEU A 583 -25.83 39.35 -15.40
C LEU A 583 -25.78 40.00 -16.79
N THR A 584 -26.30 39.34 -17.82
CA THR A 584 -26.30 39.84 -19.20
C THR A 584 -27.73 40.21 -19.62
N PHE A 585 -27.92 41.46 -20.05
CA PHE A 585 -29.23 41.97 -20.49
C PHE A 585 -29.16 42.58 -21.88
N LYS A 586 -30.27 42.52 -22.63
CA LYS A 586 -30.43 43.34 -23.84
C LYS A 586 -30.34 44.82 -23.43
N LYS A 587 -29.51 45.59 -24.11
CA LYS A 587 -29.40 47.04 -23.88
C LYS A 587 -30.65 47.74 -24.45
N LEU A 588 -31.22 48.67 -23.66
CA LEU A 588 -32.33 49.55 -24.09
C LEU A 588 -31.94 50.44 -25.28
#